data_AF-A0A1Y1KM43-F1
#
_entry.id   AF-A0A1Y1KM43-F1
#
_cell.length_a   1.000
_cell.length_b   1.000
_cell.length_c   1.000
_cell.angle_alpha   90.00
_cell.angle_beta   90.00
_cell.angle_gamma   90.00
#
_symmetry.space_group_name_H-M   'P 1'
#
loop_
_entity.id
_entity.type
_entity.pdbx_description
1 polymer ?
#
loop_
_entity_poly.entity_id
_entity_poly.type
_entity_poly.pdbx_seq_one_letter_code
_entity_poly.pdbx_strand_id
1 'polypeptide(L)'
;SYIANGIPTPPVNVIEKAVDLHSVRVIGSSGYQKCINYLWRGWLVQDENDPSVFVDYKDKDNPNFFVHMDPERMRAPRNQNAAQLLFSVIYLLLYTIAVNSINASGILDGAEVALYLFTLGYICDEIMKFYKAGYHILGFWNAFNGVLYS
;
A
#
# COMPACT_ATOMS: atom_id res chain seq x y z
N SER A 1 -2.95 -1.68 27.31
CA SER A 1 -1.56 -2.20 27.38
C SER A 1 -1.54 -3.45 28.25
N TYR A 2 -0.73 -4.44 27.92
CA TYR A 2 -0.45 -5.61 28.76
C TYR A 2 1.05 -5.87 28.74
N ILE A 3 1.58 -6.50 29.78
CA ILE A 3 3.01 -6.76 29.90
C ILE A 3 3.29 -8.07 29.17
N ALA A 4 4.13 -8.02 28.13
CA ALA A 4 4.69 -9.20 27.49
C ALA A 4 6.20 -9.19 27.75
N ASN A 5 6.75 -10.27 28.30
CA ASN A 5 8.18 -10.41 28.61
C ASN A 5 8.76 -9.27 29.47
N GLY A 6 7.98 -8.73 30.42
CA GLY A 6 8.45 -7.69 31.34
C GLY A 6 8.54 -6.28 30.74
N ILE A 7 8.18 -6.10 29.47
CA ILE A 7 8.20 -4.79 28.79
C ILE A 7 6.75 -4.36 28.52
N PRO A 8 6.38 -3.08 28.77
CA PRO A 8 5.10 -2.54 28.35
C PRO A 8 5.05 -2.60 26.82
N THR A 9 4.09 -3.35 26.28
CA THR A 9 3.85 -3.35 24.84
C THR A 9 3.44 -1.95 24.39
N PRO A 10 3.93 -1.45 23.24
CA PRO A 10 3.47 -0.18 22.68
C PRO A 10 1.94 -0.23 22.50
N PRO A 11 1.25 0.93 22.50
CA PRO A 11 -0.18 0.97 22.26
C PRO A 11 -0.46 0.43 20.84
N VAL A 12 -1.01 -0.79 20.77
CA VAL A 12 -1.40 -1.45 19.50
C VAL A 12 -2.91 -1.35 19.36
N ASN A 13 -3.36 -1.05 18.15
CA ASN A 13 -4.78 -1.00 17.85
C ASN A 13 -5.42 -2.38 18.01
N VAL A 14 -6.70 -2.44 18.39
CA VAL A 14 -7.46 -3.69 18.49
C VAL A 14 -7.48 -4.45 17.16
N ILE A 15 -7.51 -3.73 16.03
CA ILE A 15 -7.47 -4.33 14.69
C ILE A 15 -6.12 -5.01 14.43
N GLU A 16 -5.02 -4.29 14.62
CA GLU A 16 -3.66 -4.80 14.45
C GLU A 16 -3.41 -5.99 15.37
N LYS A 17 -3.82 -5.89 16.64
CA LYS A 17 -3.66 -6.96 17.61
C LYS A 17 -4.46 -8.23 17.26
N ALA A 18 -5.64 -8.09 16.67
CA ALA A 18 -6.42 -9.24 16.21
C ALA A 18 -5.70 -9.98 15.07
N VAL A 19 -5.03 -9.23 14.18
CA VAL A 19 -4.19 -9.78 13.10
C VAL A 19 -2.93 -10.43 13.65
N ASP A 20 -2.23 -9.77 14.57
CA ASP A 20 -1.00 -10.29 15.21
C ASP A 20 -1.25 -11.59 15.97
N LEU A 21 -2.39 -11.69 16.67
CA LEU A 21 -2.81 -12.90 17.38
C LEU A 21 -3.41 -13.98 16.46
N HIS A 22 -3.52 -13.70 15.15
CA HIS A 22 -4.19 -14.57 14.18
C HIS A 22 -5.59 -15.01 14.65
N SER A 23 -6.37 -14.09 15.23
CA SER A 23 -7.69 -14.39 15.79
C SER A 23 -8.77 -14.43 14.69
N VAL A 24 -8.76 -15.49 13.87
CA VAL A 24 -9.60 -15.62 12.66
C VAL A 24 -11.10 -15.49 12.97
N ARG A 25 -11.56 -15.93 14.16
CA ARG A 25 -12.96 -15.78 14.58
C ARG A 25 -13.37 -14.31 14.75
N VAL A 26 -12.48 -13.49 15.29
CA VAL A 26 -12.73 -12.05 15.46
C VAL A 26 -12.62 -11.35 14.10
N ILE A 27 -11.59 -11.69 13.31
CA ILE A 27 -11.35 -11.12 11.97
C ILE A 27 -12.53 -11.41 11.04
N GLY A 28 -13.09 -12.62 11.09
CA GLY A 28 -14.24 -13.02 10.26
C GLY A 28 -15.59 -12.45 10.73
N SER A 29 -15.65 -11.77 11.87
CA SER A 29 -16.91 -11.20 12.38
C SER A 29 -17.40 -10.03 11.51
N SER A 30 -18.72 -9.89 11.40
CA SER A 30 -19.35 -8.84 10.58
C SER A 30 -18.99 -7.42 11.04
N GLY A 31 -18.82 -7.21 12.35
CA GLY A 31 -18.38 -5.93 12.91
C GLY A 31 -16.96 -5.56 12.49
N TYR A 32 -16.03 -6.52 12.56
CA TYR A 32 -14.65 -6.34 12.11
C TYR A 32 -14.61 -6.06 10.60
N GLN A 33 -15.30 -6.87 9.80
CA GLN A 33 -15.37 -6.68 8.34
C GLN A 33 -15.96 -5.33 7.93
N LYS A 34 -16.98 -4.84 8.65
CA LYS A 34 -17.55 -3.50 8.44
C LYS A 34 -16.53 -2.40 8.72
N CYS A 35 -15.75 -2.53 9.80
CA CYS A 35 -14.68 -1.60 10.14
C CYS A 35 -13.59 -1.57 9.07
N ILE A 36 -13.14 -2.74 8.60
CA ILE A 36 -12.16 -2.85 7.50
C ILE A 36 -12.70 -2.18 6.22
N ASN A 37 -13.98 -2.35 5.91
CA ASN A 37 -14.60 -1.69 4.75
C ASN A 37 -14.57 -0.16 4.89
N TYR A 38 -14.83 0.37 6.08
CA TYR A 38 -14.78 1.81 6.34
C TYR A 38 -13.34 2.36 6.25
N LEU A 39 -12.36 1.61 6.74
CA LEU A 39 -10.95 1.95 6.59
C LEU A 39 -10.53 1.93 5.11
N TRP A 40 -10.94 0.91 4.35
CA TRP A 40 -10.68 0.80 2.91
C TRP A 40 -11.24 2.00 2.13
N ARG A 41 -12.46 2.42 2.47
CA ARG A 41 -13.12 3.59 1.87
C ARG A 41 -12.50 4.92 2.30
N GLY A 42 -11.60 4.92 3.28
CA GLY A 42 -11.02 6.13 3.88
C GLY A 42 -12.02 6.93 4.72
N TRP A 43 -13.05 6.27 5.27
CA TRP A 43 -14.01 6.89 6.19
C TRP A 43 -13.46 6.97 7.61
N LEU A 44 -12.64 6.00 7.99
CA LEU A 44 -11.90 5.99 9.26
C LEU A 44 -10.43 6.29 8.97
N VAL A 45 -9.84 7.18 9.76
CA VAL A 45 -8.41 7.51 9.72
C VAL A 45 -7.83 7.31 11.13
N GLN A 46 -6.57 6.90 11.22
CA GLN A 46 -5.88 6.77 12.50
C GLN A 46 -5.64 8.17 13.08
N ASP A 47 -5.93 8.37 14.37
CA ASP A 47 -5.69 9.66 15.02
C ASP A 47 -4.18 9.97 15.06
N GLU A 48 -3.81 11.21 14.76
CA GLU A 48 -2.42 11.67 14.80
C GLU A 48 -1.88 11.72 16.23
N ASN A 49 -2.76 11.95 17.22
CA ASN A 49 -2.38 12.10 18.62
C ASN A 49 -2.39 10.76 19.38
N ASP A 50 -3.22 9.81 18.95
CA ASP A 50 -3.33 8.48 19.55
C ASP A 50 -3.48 7.39 18.48
N PRO A 51 -2.40 6.67 18.13
CA PRO A 51 -2.44 5.65 17.09
C PRO A 51 -3.31 4.43 17.46
N SER A 52 -3.73 4.31 18.73
CA SER A 52 -4.60 3.21 19.15
C SER A 52 -6.07 3.41 18.78
N VAL A 53 -6.45 4.62 18.34
CA VAL A 53 -7.84 4.99 18.05
C VAL A 53 -8.02 5.37 16.58
N PHE A 54 -9.17 4.99 16.02
CA PHE A 54 -9.62 5.47 14.71
C PHE A 54 -10.69 6.53 14.88
N VAL A 55 -10.53 7.63 14.16
CA VAL A 55 -11.48 8.75 14.12
C VAL A 55 -12.18 8.82 12.76
N ASP A 56 -13.41 9.34 12.74
CA ASP A 56 -14.16 9.57 11.50
C ASP A 56 -13.52 10.73 10.71
N TYR A 57 -13.43 10.58 9.40
CA TYR A 57 -12.86 11.61 8.54
C TYR A 57 -13.78 12.85 8.50
N LYS A 58 -13.24 14.02 8.86
CA LYS A 58 -14.00 15.26 9.09
C LYS A 58 -14.82 15.72 7.88
N ASP A 59 -14.30 15.55 6.67
CA ASP A 59 -14.92 16.06 5.42
C ASP A 59 -15.56 14.96 4.54
N LYS A 60 -16.17 13.95 5.18
CA LYS A 60 -16.79 12.83 4.43
C LYS A 60 -17.97 13.24 3.55
N ASP A 61 -18.74 14.26 3.96
CA ASP A 61 -20.02 14.66 3.36
C ASP A 61 -19.92 15.87 2.41
N ASN A 62 -18.71 16.42 2.19
CA ASN A 62 -18.53 17.60 1.34
C ASN A 62 -18.55 17.23 -0.16
N PRO A 63 -19.54 17.67 -0.97
CA PRO A 63 -19.69 17.23 -2.36
C PRO A 63 -18.62 17.78 -3.33
N ASN A 64 -17.72 18.66 -2.88
CA ASN A 64 -16.69 19.25 -3.73
C ASN A 64 -15.61 18.24 -4.12
N PHE A 65 -15.38 18.09 -5.43
CA PHE A 65 -14.37 17.18 -6.00
C PHE A 65 -12.94 17.54 -5.57
N PHE A 66 -12.62 18.84 -5.47
CA PHE A 66 -11.29 19.30 -5.03
C PHE A 66 -11.04 19.08 -3.53
N VAL A 67 -12.07 19.05 -2.68
CA VAL A 67 -11.94 18.72 -1.25
C VAL A 67 -11.78 17.20 -1.05
N HIS A 68 -12.21 16.39 -2.03
CA HIS A 68 -11.87 14.97 -2.04
C HIS A 68 -10.41 14.69 -2.45
N MET A 69 -9.70 15.69 -3.00
CA MET A 69 -8.25 15.63 -3.28
C MET A 69 -7.40 16.08 -2.09
N ASP A 70 -7.90 15.95 -0.86
CA ASP A 70 -7.08 16.13 0.33
C ASP A 70 -5.95 15.07 0.36
N PRO A 71 -4.70 15.47 0.70
CA PRO A 71 -3.57 14.55 0.82
C PRO A 71 -3.86 13.37 1.76
N GLU A 72 -4.69 13.58 2.78
CA GLU A 72 -5.11 12.54 3.72
C GLU A 72 -6.01 11.49 3.08
N ARG A 73 -6.88 11.89 2.16
CA ARG A 73 -7.70 10.96 1.36
C ARG A 73 -6.87 10.24 0.30
N MET A 74 -5.82 10.84 -0.25
CA MET A 74 -4.90 10.13 -1.14
C MET A 74 -4.17 8.99 -0.43
N ARG A 75 -3.95 9.11 0.88
CA ARG A 75 -3.37 8.04 1.71
C ARG A 75 -4.36 6.92 2.02
N ALA A 76 -5.63 7.03 1.66
CA ALA A 76 -6.59 5.95 1.85
C ALA A 76 -6.17 4.70 1.05
N PRO A 77 -6.32 3.49 1.61
CA PRO A 77 -5.88 2.24 0.96
C PRO A 77 -6.45 2.05 -0.44
N ARG A 78 -7.73 2.41 -0.65
CA ARG A 78 -8.38 2.33 -1.96
C ARG A 78 -7.68 3.17 -3.02
N ASN A 79 -7.31 4.41 -2.68
CA ASN A 79 -6.70 5.33 -3.63
C ASN A 79 -5.26 4.94 -3.92
N GLN A 80 -4.50 4.51 -2.90
CA GLN A 80 -3.16 3.96 -3.07
C GLN A 80 -3.18 2.72 -3.98
N ASN A 81 -4.11 1.78 -3.75
CA ASN A 81 -4.25 0.59 -4.60
C ASN A 81 -4.66 0.94 -6.03
N ALA A 82 -5.57 1.91 -6.22
CA ALA A 82 -5.97 2.36 -7.55
C ALA A 82 -4.80 3.00 -8.32
N ALA A 83 -3.99 3.82 -7.64
CA ALA A 83 -2.79 4.41 -8.22
C ALA A 83 -1.75 3.35 -8.57
N GLN A 84 -1.49 2.38 -7.68
CA GLN A 84 -0.57 1.27 -7.94
C GLN A 84 -1.01 0.44 -9.15
N LEU A 85 -2.31 0.14 -9.27
CA LEU A 85 -2.86 -0.54 -10.45
C LEU A 85 -2.69 0.28 -11.73
N LEU A 86 -2.95 1.60 -11.67
CA LEU A 86 -2.77 2.49 -12.81
C LEU A 86 -1.32 2.50 -13.30
N PHE A 87 -0.34 2.66 -12.40
CA PHE A 87 1.07 2.59 -12.76
C PHE A 87 1.48 1.21 -13.28
N SER A 88 0.89 0.13 -12.78
CA SER A 88 1.13 -1.23 -13.27
C SER A 88 0.63 -1.40 -14.71
N VAL A 89 -0.55 -0.86 -15.02
CA VAL A 89 -1.11 -0.87 -16.38
C VAL A 89 -0.24 -0.05 -17.34
N ILE A 90 0.18 1.15 -16.92
CA ILE A 90 1.09 2.00 -17.72
C ILE A 90 2.40 1.26 -17.99
N TYR A 91 2.97 0.60 -16.97
CA TYR A 91 4.19 -0.18 -17.11
C TYR A 91 4.03 -1.31 -18.14
N LEU A 92 2.92 -2.04 -18.10
CA LEU A 92 2.64 -3.11 -19.08
C LEU A 92 2.47 -2.57 -20.52
N LEU A 93 1.85 -1.41 -20.67
CA LEU A 93 1.74 -0.75 -21.98
C LEU A 93 3.12 -0.34 -22.50
N LEU A 94 3.94 0.31 -21.66
CA LEU A 94 5.31 0.69 -22.01
C LEU A 94 6.15 -0.55 -22.36
N TYR A 95 6.02 -1.63 -21.60
CA TYR A 95 6.69 -2.90 -21.87
C TYR A 95 6.29 -3.48 -23.21
N THR A 96 4.99 -3.48 -23.51
CA THR A 96 4.48 -3.97 -24.81
C THR A 96 5.01 -3.13 -25.97
N ILE A 97 5.07 -1.81 -25.82
CA ILE A 97 5.60 -0.91 -26.86
C ILE A 97 7.11 -1.12 -27.04
N ALA A 98 7.87 -1.12 -25.94
CA ALA A 98 9.33 -1.28 -25.97
C ALA A 98 9.73 -2.62 -26.59
N VAL A 99 9.08 -3.72 -26.20
CA VAL A 99 9.40 -5.06 -26.72
C VAL A 99 9.03 -5.23 -28.20
N ASN A 100 7.96 -4.59 -28.66
CA ASN A 100 7.57 -4.66 -30.08
C ASN A 100 8.35 -3.68 -30.97
N SER A 101 9.09 -2.74 -30.40
CA SER A 101 9.97 -1.84 -31.14
C SER A 101 11.29 -2.55 -31.46
N ILE A 102 11.41 -3.09 -32.67
CA ILE A 102 12.64 -3.79 -33.08
C ILE A 102 13.73 -2.76 -33.34
N ASN A 103 14.62 -2.59 -32.37
CA ASN A 103 15.71 -1.62 -32.47
C ASN A 103 17.06 -2.31 -32.76
N ALA A 104 17.37 -2.48 -34.06
CA ALA A 104 18.65 -3.04 -34.50
C ALA A 104 19.85 -2.09 -34.29
N SER A 105 19.60 -0.81 -33.98
CA SER A 105 20.63 0.23 -33.87
C SER A 105 21.22 0.39 -32.46
N GLY A 106 20.59 -0.21 -31.44
CA GLY A 106 21.03 -0.13 -30.04
C GLY A 106 20.88 1.25 -29.39
N ILE A 107 20.14 2.18 -30.02
CA ILE A 107 19.89 3.53 -29.48
C ILE A 107 18.65 3.51 -28.61
N LEU A 108 18.79 3.80 -27.30
CA LEU A 108 17.65 3.79 -26.39
C LEU A 108 16.52 4.73 -26.84
N ASP A 109 15.34 4.17 -27.10
CA ASP A 109 14.14 4.92 -27.41
C ASP A 109 13.49 5.50 -26.13
N GLY A 110 12.70 6.55 -26.26
CA GLY A 110 12.04 7.21 -25.13
C GLY A 110 11.15 6.24 -24.33
N ALA A 111 10.55 5.24 -24.96
CA ALA A 111 9.78 4.19 -24.30
C ALA A 111 10.67 3.27 -23.44
N GLU A 112 11.87 2.91 -23.90
CA GLU A 112 12.82 2.08 -23.16
C GLU A 112 13.37 2.83 -21.94
N VAL A 113 13.72 4.11 -22.12
CA VAL A 113 14.17 4.97 -21.02
C VAL A 113 13.08 5.13 -19.95
N ALA A 114 11.83 5.37 -20.38
CA ALA A 114 10.70 5.45 -19.46
C ALA A 114 10.46 4.13 -18.72
N LEU A 115 10.58 3.00 -19.41
CA LEU A 115 10.45 1.68 -18.79
C LEU A 115 11.50 1.46 -17.71
N TYR A 116 12.77 1.73 -17.99
CA TYR A 116 13.84 1.62 -16.99
C TYR A 116 13.64 2.54 -15.78
N LEU A 117 13.16 3.76 -15.99
CA LEU A 117 12.83 4.67 -14.90
C LEU A 117 11.72 4.10 -14.00
N PHE A 118 10.67 3.53 -14.61
CA PHE A 118 9.59 2.89 -13.86
C PHE A 118 10.07 1.64 -13.10
N THR A 119 10.90 0.79 -13.73
CA THR A 119 11.47 -0.38 -13.05
C THR A 119 12.33 0.03 -11.86
N LEU A 120 13.17 1.06 -11.99
CA LEU A 120 13.93 1.61 -10.88
C LEU A 120 13.03 2.15 -9.77
N GLY A 121 11.93 2.81 -10.12
CA GLY A 121 10.91 3.26 -9.18
C GLY A 121 10.30 2.11 -8.38
N TYR A 122 9.94 1.01 -9.04
CA TYR A 122 9.41 -0.19 -8.37
C TYR A 122 10.45 -0.87 -7.46
N ILE A 123 11.72 -0.93 -7.87
CA ILE A 123 12.80 -1.44 -7.02
C ILE A 123 12.95 -0.58 -5.76
N CYS A 124 12.93 0.75 -5.90
CA CYS A 124 13.02 1.66 -4.75
C CYS A 124 11.82 1.51 -3.81
N ASP A 125 10.62 1.31 -4.34
CA ASP A 125 9.41 1.06 -3.55
C ASP A 125 9.51 -0.26 -2.75
N GLU A 126 10.00 -1.34 -3.36
CA GLU A 126 10.26 -2.61 -2.65
C GLU A 126 11.33 -2.48 -1.56
N ILE A 127 12.42 -1.74 -1.82
CA ILE A 127 13.45 -1.45 -0.80
C ILE A 127 12.84 -0.66 0.36
N MET A 128 11.97 0.31 0.08
CA MET A 128 11.30 1.11 1.11
C MET A 128 10.34 0.27 1.96
N LYS A 129 9.61 -0.68 1.35
CA LYS A 129 8.77 -1.64 2.09
C LYS A 129 9.62 -2.52 3.00
N PHE A 130 10.74 -3.03 2.48
CA PHE A 130 11.67 -3.84 3.26
C PHE A 130 12.25 -3.05 4.45
N TYR A 131 12.61 -1.78 4.24
CA TYR A 131 13.09 -0.90 5.30
C TYR A 131 12.04 -0.64 6.39
N LYS A 132 10.78 -0.39 6.01
CA LYS A 132 9.70 -0.07 6.97
C LYS A 132 9.14 -1.28 7.71
N ALA A 133 9.00 -2.41 7.06
CA ALA A 133 8.36 -3.61 7.63
C ALA A 133 9.33 -4.70 8.10
N GLY A 134 10.61 -4.61 7.70
CA GLY A 134 11.65 -5.56 8.05
C GLY A 134 11.41 -6.97 7.47
N TYR A 135 12.08 -7.96 8.05
CA TYR A 135 12.08 -9.35 7.57
C TYR A 135 10.71 -10.03 7.59
N HIS A 136 9.76 -9.53 8.39
CA HIS A 136 8.40 -10.07 8.48
C HIS A 136 7.60 -9.92 7.18
N ILE A 137 8.04 -9.06 6.26
CA ILE A 137 7.39 -8.87 4.96
C ILE A 137 7.94 -9.81 3.88
N LEU A 138 8.96 -10.63 4.16
CA LEU A 138 9.47 -11.63 3.22
C LEU A 138 8.48 -12.79 3.04
N GLY A 139 7.42 -12.53 2.30
CA GLY A 139 6.51 -13.53 1.77
C GLY A 139 6.95 -14.03 0.40
N PHE A 140 6.36 -15.16 -0.01
CA PHE A 140 6.58 -15.75 -1.33
C PHE A 140 6.43 -14.74 -2.48
N TRP A 141 5.37 -13.94 -2.46
CA TRP A 141 5.09 -12.96 -3.51
C TRP A 141 6.12 -11.84 -3.61
N ASN A 142 6.68 -11.38 -2.47
CA ASN A 142 7.69 -10.34 -2.46
C ASN A 142 9.04 -10.87 -2.96
N ALA A 143 9.40 -12.10 -2.58
CA ALA A 143 10.60 -12.76 -3.11
C ALA A 143 10.49 -13.03 -4.62
N PHE A 144 9.33 -13.49 -5.08
CA PHE A 144 9.06 -13.68 -6.50
C PHE A 144 9.15 -12.37 -7.29
N ASN A 145 8.60 -11.28 -6.75
CA ASN A 145 8.68 -9.96 -7.36
C ASN A 145 10.15 -9.47 -7.46
N GLY A 146 10.94 -9.67 -6.40
CA GLY A 146 12.37 -9.33 -6.41
C GLY A 146 13.17 -10.03 -7.51
N VAL A 147 12.84 -11.29 -7.83
CA VAL A 147 13.46 -12.03 -8.94
C VAL A 147 13.05 -11.49 -10.31
N LEU A 148 11.85 -10.92 -10.45
CA LEU A 148 11.41 -10.34 -11.73
C LEU A 148 12.14 -9.05 -12.09
N TYR A 149 12.76 -8.38 -11.11
CA TYR A 149 13.55 -7.17 -11.33
C TYR A 149 15.05 -7.43 -11.55
N SER A 150 15.52 -8.66 -11.35
CA SER A 150 16.93 -9.09 -11.55
C SER A 150 17.14 -9.74 -12.91
#